data_AF-A0A1A8T201-F1
#
_entry.id   AF-A0A1A8T201-F1
#
_cell.length_a   1.000
_cell.length_b   1.000
_cell.length_c   1.000
_cell.angle_alpha   90.00
_cell.angle_beta   90.00
_cell.angle_gamma   90.00
#
_symmetry.space_group_name_H-M   'P 1'
#
loop_
_entity.id
_entity.type
_entity.pdbx_description
1 polymer ?
#
loop_
_entity_poly.entity_id
_entity_poly.type
_entity_poly.pdbx_seq_one_letter_code
_entity_poly.pdbx_strand_id
1 'polypeptide(L)'
;MDVNNSAHAAFDQRRTRFSDWIIQYGLLFTLLFLGLLGASYYTFNQRVETSLKSSAELHDIAYASLELVQRWRMLPADEGRSAIAELLQQERILVQRLREQIAPEIDLPSAPVTISQFTVPEQVRLAQSRLGQIKQVATERSARLGQLPLHEQPQLIAVLMGWLVLLGYVIWGWRRVLQDRQVALNFFHAQVARAQQGGHLSPPLHRNDEFGDFARYLNSVLNAISGDLQHHSGFSQLYRSALSASLSLKLVVNQSHEILNVSEGLSELWVLEPTALSEVLGVDAHLTSLEGEVVAESLLSESFSGPLRIANRLYEVRVSKIGHEPISGYLVELAAIDSHAELRVLEATLSLMASDVWDAPIRILDDASPYYSFSQKLESTRQKVFEFLQQSNELVNNGDKQYPKITKLQQLLEYLLAKLNSNELASEVYLEHNHLILSEVDVSKQEFLRVREQIEYRFELYEAYLQQLVEWQAAQATWVATVNEGLLDTKSAILNLLTIVHTEPTRASVIEHSVIDLTHDIDTVLSDILESKPIPGELRLEHVKSSESELMRRLNDVQTQLDNLSELAQLEHMTSHQ
;
A
#
# COMPACT_ATOMS: atom_id res chain seq x y z
N MET A 1 5.41 31.41 15.49
CA MET A 1 6.25 30.47 16.25
C MET A 1 5.60 29.10 16.17
N ASP A 2 6.21 28.17 15.46
CA ASP A 2 5.62 26.85 15.19
C ASP A 2 5.46 26.06 16.49
N VAL A 3 4.20 25.82 16.88
CA VAL A 3 3.82 24.92 17.99
C VAL A 3 4.43 23.52 17.81
N ASN A 4 4.77 23.15 16.57
CA ASN A 4 5.38 21.87 16.23
C ASN A 4 6.87 21.80 16.59
N ASN A 5 7.62 22.90 16.41
CA ASN A 5 9.03 22.96 16.82
C ASN A 5 9.17 23.02 18.35
N SER A 6 8.20 23.64 19.04
CA SER A 6 8.19 23.64 20.51
C SER A 6 7.82 22.28 21.10
N ALA A 7 6.89 21.52 20.48
CA ALA A 7 6.53 20.17 20.92
C ALA A 7 7.70 19.17 20.74
N HIS A 8 8.40 19.24 19.61
CA HIS A 8 9.58 18.39 19.36
C HIS A 8 10.72 18.73 20.34
N ALA A 9 11.05 20.00 20.50
CA ALA A 9 12.10 20.43 21.43
C ALA A 9 11.79 20.12 22.91
N ALA A 10 10.52 20.23 23.33
CA ALA A 10 10.10 19.85 24.67
C ALA A 10 10.17 18.33 24.90
N PHE A 11 9.91 17.54 23.85
CA PHE A 11 9.96 16.09 23.88
C PHE A 11 11.40 15.54 23.75
N ASP A 12 12.32 16.24 23.11
CA ASP A 12 13.72 15.78 22.93
C ASP A 12 14.59 15.91 24.20
N GLN A 13 14.13 16.65 25.20
CA GLN A 13 14.86 16.78 26.47
C GLN A 13 15.11 15.40 27.10
N ARG A 14 16.40 15.10 27.33
CA ARG A 14 16.86 13.84 27.93
C ARG A 14 16.17 13.61 29.28
N ARG A 15 15.40 12.54 29.38
CA ARG A 15 14.70 12.12 30.60
C ARG A 15 15.14 10.72 30.99
N THR A 16 15.28 10.50 32.29
CA THR A 16 15.42 9.16 32.87
C THR A 16 14.18 8.34 32.53
N ARG A 17 14.34 7.02 32.40
CA ARG A 17 13.20 6.11 32.21
C ARG A 17 12.16 6.36 33.29
N PHE A 18 10.90 6.36 32.88
CA PHE A 18 9.78 6.63 33.77
C PHE A 18 9.68 5.57 34.87
N SER A 19 9.93 4.31 34.50
CA SER A 19 10.05 3.18 35.43
C SER A 19 11.15 3.40 36.49
N ASP A 20 12.37 3.72 36.05
CA ASP A 20 13.50 3.98 36.97
C ASP A 20 13.20 5.15 37.91
N TRP A 21 12.58 6.22 37.37
CA TRP A 21 12.18 7.37 38.17
C TRP A 21 11.13 7.01 39.22
N ILE A 22 10.08 6.25 38.86
CA ILE A 22 9.06 5.77 39.81
C ILE A 22 9.70 4.93 40.91
N ILE A 23 10.62 4.02 40.55
CA ILE A 23 11.27 3.15 41.53
C ILE A 23 12.12 3.96 42.50
N GLN A 24 12.97 4.87 42.00
CA GLN A 24 13.80 5.73 42.84
C GLN A 24 12.95 6.64 43.74
N TYR A 25 11.91 7.23 43.17
CA TYR A 25 10.98 8.12 43.85
C TYR A 25 10.16 7.39 44.93
N GLY A 26 9.60 6.23 44.59
CA GLY A 26 8.83 5.39 45.50
C GLY A 26 9.69 4.83 46.63
N LEU A 27 10.93 4.41 46.34
CA LEU A 27 11.85 3.93 47.36
C LEU A 27 12.23 5.05 48.34
N LEU A 28 12.54 6.24 47.85
CA LEU A 28 12.86 7.38 48.73
C LEU A 28 11.65 7.81 49.56
N PHE A 29 10.45 7.84 48.95
CA PHE A 29 9.21 8.12 49.67
C PHE A 29 8.95 7.10 50.78
N THR A 30 9.05 5.80 50.49
CA THR A 30 8.80 4.75 51.49
C THR A 30 9.79 4.81 52.65
N LEU A 31 11.08 5.03 52.38
CA LEU A 31 12.09 5.21 53.43
C LEU A 31 11.81 6.44 54.31
N LEU A 32 11.51 7.59 53.70
CA LEU A 32 11.18 8.81 54.46
C LEU A 32 9.89 8.65 55.25
N PHE A 33 8.87 8.03 54.66
CA PHE A 33 7.59 7.78 55.32
C PHE A 33 7.75 6.86 56.54
N LEU A 34 8.45 5.74 56.39
CA LEU A 34 8.73 4.81 57.49
C LEU A 34 9.57 5.49 58.58
N GLY A 35 10.60 6.26 58.19
CA GLY A 35 11.42 7.02 59.13
C GLY A 35 10.61 8.06 59.92
N LEU A 36 9.75 8.84 59.23
CA LEU A 36 8.88 9.83 59.88
C LEU A 36 7.83 9.19 60.75
N LEU A 37 7.26 8.06 60.34
CA LEU A 37 6.27 7.32 61.13
C LEU A 37 6.91 6.77 62.41
N GLY A 38 8.12 6.20 62.30
CA GLY A 38 8.90 5.77 63.46
C GLY A 38 9.27 6.93 64.39
N ALA A 39 9.72 8.06 63.85
CA ALA A 39 10.03 9.27 64.64
C ALA A 39 8.78 9.86 65.31
N SER A 40 7.64 9.88 64.61
CA SER A 40 6.35 10.32 65.16
C SER A 40 5.91 9.42 66.32
N TYR A 41 6.03 8.11 66.15
CA TYR A 41 5.72 7.13 67.19
C TYR A 41 6.63 7.28 68.42
N TYR A 42 7.94 7.41 68.19
CA TYR A 42 8.93 7.58 69.27
C TYR A 42 8.70 8.88 70.05
N THR A 43 8.56 10.01 69.37
CA THR A 43 8.32 11.32 70.01
C THR A 43 7.00 11.36 70.76
N PHE A 44 5.95 10.74 70.21
CA PHE A 44 4.66 10.61 70.90
C PHE A 44 4.78 9.78 72.18
N ASN A 45 5.44 8.61 72.12
CA ASN A 45 5.65 7.77 73.29
C ASN A 45 6.49 8.48 74.37
N GLN A 46 7.57 9.15 73.97
CA GLN A 46 8.41 9.91 74.90
C GLN A 46 7.62 11.05 75.57
N ARG A 47 6.71 11.70 74.83
CA ARG A 47 5.80 12.72 75.38
C ARG A 47 4.83 12.13 76.39
N VAL A 48 4.23 10.98 76.07
CA VAL A 48 3.29 10.31 76.98
C VAL A 48 4.03 9.90 78.26
N GLU A 49 5.22 9.32 78.14
CA GLU A 49 6.02 8.90 79.30
C GLU A 49 6.45 10.07 80.20
N THR A 50 6.94 11.16 79.61
CA THR A 50 7.34 12.38 80.37
C THR A 50 6.15 13.08 81.02
N SER A 51 5.01 13.15 80.33
CA SER A 51 3.75 13.67 80.88
C SER A 51 3.23 12.82 82.05
N LEU A 52 3.29 11.49 81.93
CA LEU A 52 2.89 10.58 83.00
C LEU A 52 3.81 10.70 84.22
N LYS A 53 5.13 10.76 84.02
CA LYS A 53 6.12 10.94 85.11
C LYS A 53 5.91 12.26 85.85
N SER A 54 5.83 13.37 85.12
CA SER A 54 5.60 14.70 85.73
C SER A 54 4.23 14.81 86.42
N SER A 55 3.18 14.20 85.86
CA SER A 55 1.87 14.13 86.50
C SER A 55 1.91 13.33 87.81
N ALA A 56 2.60 12.17 87.82
CA ALA A 56 2.77 11.35 89.01
C ALA A 56 3.54 12.11 90.11
N GLU A 57 4.64 12.77 89.75
CA GLU A 57 5.44 13.56 90.69
C GLU A 57 4.65 14.75 91.28
N LEU A 58 3.81 15.42 90.49
CA LEU A 58 2.94 16.50 90.98
C LEU A 58 1.81 15.98 91.89
N HIS A 59 1.26 14.80 91.60
CA HIS A 59 0.30 14.13 92.49
C HIS A 59 0.95 13.71 93.81
N ASP A 60 2.18 13.21 93.78
CA ASP A 60 2.95 12.86 94.97
C ASP A 60 3.26 14.09 95.84
N ILE A 61 3.62 15.22 95.22
CA ILE A 61 3.82 16.50 95.94
C ILE A 61 2.51 16.96 96.58
N ALA A 62 1.39 16.88 95.86
CA ALA A 62 0.08 17.23 96.39
C ALA A 62 -0.32 16.32 97.57
N TYR A 63 -0.06 15.01 97.49
CA TYR A 63 -0.32 14.07 98.57
C TYR A 63 0.58 14.31 99.79
N ALA A 64 1.89 14.47 99.57
CA ALA A 64 2.85 14.76 100.63
C ALA A 64 2.54 16.09 101.34
N SER A 65 2.07 17.11 100.62
CA SER A 65 1.62 18.37 101.24
C SER A 65 0.44 18.17 102.19
N LEU A 66 -0.48 17.26 101.87
CA LEU A 66 -1.65 16.95 102.69
C LEU A 66 -1.25 16.17 103.95
N GLU A 67 -0.34 15.20 103.82
CA GLU A 67 0.22 14.47 104.94
C GLU A 67 0.97 15.43 105.90
N LEU A 68 1.77 16.35 105.36
CA LEU A 68 2.52 17.33 106.16
C LEU A 68 1.57 18.28 106.90
N VAL A 69 0.45 18.70 106.28
CA VAL A 69 -0.62 19.45 106.96
C VAL A 69 -1.22 18.67 108.13
N GLN A 70 -1.43 17.36 107.98
CA GLN A 70 -1.93 16.52 109.09
C GLN A 70 -0.90 16.41 110.21
N ARG A 71 0.39 16.27 109.89
CA ARG A 71 1.47 16.27 110.89
C ARG A 71 1.57 17.59 111.64
N TRP A 72 1.41 18.74 110.96
CA TRP A 72 1.31 20.05 111.59
C TRP A 72 0.11 20.17 112.56
N ARG A 73 -0.99 19.45 112.32
CA ARG A 73 -2.18 19.45 113.20
C ARG A 73 -2.04 18.55 114.43
N MET A 74 -1.17 17.54 114.38
CA MET A 74 -1.00 16.54 115.45
C MET A 74 0.13 16.89 116.44
N LEU A 75 0.76 18.07 116.32
CA LEU A 75 1.79 18.54 117.25
C LEU A 75 1.22 18.77 118.66
N PRO A 76 1.74 18.10 119.70
CA PRO A 76 1.36 18.38 121.09
C PRO A 76 1.96 19.71 121.57
N ALA A 77 1.25 20.41 122.46
CA ALA A 77 1.61 21.77 122.91
C ALA A 77 2.96 21.87 123.64
N ASP A 78 3.53 20.75 124.11
CA ASP A 78 4.75 20.69 124.93
C ASP A 78 5.99 20.11 124.20
N GLU A 79 5.89 19.66 122.93
CA GLU A 79 7.06 19.18 122.18
C GLU A 79 7.71 20.25 121.30
N GLY A 80 8.89 20.70 121.76
CA GLY A 80 10.15 20.65 121.00
C GLY A 80 10.28 21.48 119.72
N ARG A 81 11.09 22.56 119.80
CA ARG A 81 11.67 23.28 118.64
C ARG A 81 12.28 22.37 117.56
N SER A 82 12.69 21.15 117.90
CA SER A 82 13.23 20.14 116.98
C SER A 82 12.20 19.57 116.00
N ALA A 83 10.98 19.24 116.46
CA ALA A 83 9.92 18.71 115.61
C ALA A 83 9.42 19.77 114.60
N ILE A 84 9.37 21.03 115.03
CA ILE A 84 9.04 22.18 114.18
C ILE A 84 10.13 22.41 113.12
N ALA A 85 11.41 22.27 113.49
CA ALA A 85 12.52 22.41 112.55
C ALA A 85 12.51 21.30 111.48
N GLU A 86 12.19 20.06 111.87
CA GLU A 86 12.07 18.93 110.95
C GLU A 86 10.92 19.12 109.94
N LEU A 87 9.74 19.56 110.40
CA LEU A 87 8.59 19.82 109.53
C LEU A 87 8.83 21.00 108.56
N LEU A 88 9.54 22.04 109.01
CA LEU A 88 9.95 23.14 108.15
C LEU A 88 11.01 22.71 107.11
N GLN A 89 11.89 21.78 107.47
CA GLN A 89 12.85 21.19 106.53
C GLN A 89 12.13 20.35 105.47
N GLN A 90 11.15 19.54 105.87
CA GLN A 90 10.33 18.75 104.94
C GLN A 90 9.49 19.66 104.01
N GLU A 91 8.95 20.77 104.52
CA GLU A 91 8.26 21.77 103.70
C GLU A 91 9.21 22.42 102.68
N ARG A 92 10.43 22.79 103.09
CA ARG A 92 11.44 23.34 102.16
C ARG A 92 11.80 22.36 101.05
N ILE A 93 11.93 21.07 101.37
CA ILE A 93 12.20 20.02 100.39
C ILE A 93 11.04 19.90 99.39
N LEU A 94 9.78 19.97 99.84
CA LEU A 94 8.61 19.95 98.95
C LEU A 94 8.54 21.18 98.04
N VAL A 95 8.83 22.37 98.57
CA VAL A 95 8.89 23.61 97.77
C VAL A 95 10.01 23.53 96.73
N GLN A 96 11.15 22.95 97.08
CA GLN A 96 12.26 22.75 96.13
C GLN A 96 11.88 21.76 95.02
N ARG A 97 11.27 20.62 95.35
CA ARG A 97 10.77 19.66 94.36
C ARG A 97 9.70 20.25 93.45
N LEU A 98 8.79 21.08 94.00
CA LEU A 98 7.79 21.77 93.20
C LEU A 98 8.42 22.83 92.30
N ARG A 99 9.45 23.54 92.78
CA ARG A 99 10.20 24.52 91.99
C ARG A 99 10.96 23.87 90.82
N GLU A 100 11.43 22.64 90.98
CA GLU A 100 12.07 21.88 89.88
C GLU A 100 11.07 21.50 88.77
N GLN A 101 9.77 21.44 89.07
CA GLN A 101 8.70 21.06 88.14
C GLN A 101 7.94 22.26 87.54
N ILE A 102 8.23 23.48 87.99
CA ILE A 102 7.54 24.70 87.59
C ILE A 102 8.55 25.69 86.98
N ALA A 103 8.12 26.48 85.99
CA ALA A 103 8.92 27.57 85.44
C ALA A 103 9.31 28.58 86.56
N PRO A 104 10.49 29.20 86.48
CA PRO A 104 11.05 30.03 87.57
C PRO A 104 10.25 31.30 87.92
N GLU A 105 9.21 31.64 87.14
CA GLU A 105 8.42 32.88 87.29
C GLU A 105 7.29 32.82 88.33
N ILE A 106 6.97 31.64 88.90
CA ILE A 106 5.92 31.53 89.91
C ILE A 106 6.53 31.67 91.32
N ASP A 107 6.19 32.75 92.01
CA ASP A 107 6.56 32.99 93.40
C ASP A 107 5.91 31.94 94.32
N LEU A 108 6.71 30.96 94.74
CA LEU A 108 6.29 29.94 95.70
C LEU A 108 6.38 30.49 97.12
N PRO A 109 5.37 30.23 97.98
CA PRO A 109 5.40 30.66 99.37
C PRO A 109 6.57 30.01 100.10
N SER A 110 7.46 30.82 100.68
CA SER A 110 8.64 30.35 101.41
C SER A 110 8.42 30.39 102.93
N ALA A 111 9.11 29.50 103.65
CA ALA A 111 9.06 29.47 105.11
C ALA A 111 9.76 30.70 105.73
N PRO A 112 9.16 31.34 106.75
CA PRO A 112 9.79 32.47 107.41
C PRO A 112 11.12 32.04 108.04
N VAL A 113 12.14 32.88 107.86
CA VAL A 113 13.54 32.59 108.23
C VAL A 113 13.73 32.59 109.76
N THR A 114 12.79 33.13 110.53
CA THR A 114 12.89 33.29 111.99
C THR A 114 11.76 32.59 112.76
N ILE A 115 12.05 31.39 113.28
CA ILE A 115 11.12 30.52 114.05
C ILE A 115 10.77 31.14 115.43
N SER A 116 11.54 32.12 115.90
CA SER A 116 11.48 32.63 117.28
C SER A 116 10.40 33.67 117.57
N GLN A 117 9.65 34.15 116.57
CA GLN A 117 8.72 35.29 116.71
C GLN A 117 7.23 34.89 116.78
N PHE A 118 6.89 33.62 116.54
CA PHE A 118 5.51 33.17 116.41
C PHE A 118 5.17 32.09 117.42
N THR A 119 3.95 32.11 117.95
CA THR A 119 3.44 31.03 118.80
C THR A 119 3.19 29.76 117.98
N VAL A 120 3.26 28.57 118.61
CA VAL A 120 2.97 27.28 117.96
C VAL A 120 1.66 27.30 117.14
N PRO A 121 0.51 27.82 117.64
CA PRO A 121 -0.73 27.88 116.85
C PRO A 121 -0.65 28.81 115.62
N GLU A 122 0.11 29.91 115.69
CA GLU A 122 0.33 30.80 114.55
C GLU A 122 1.21 30.16 113.48
N GLN A 123 2.23 29.40 113.89
CA GLN A 123 3.09 28.64 112.99
C GLN A 123 2.31 27.55 112.25
N VAL A 124 1.40 26.84 112.94
CA VAL A 124 0.50 25.85 112.34
C VAL A 124 -0.43 26.51 111.31
N ARG A 125 -1.02 27.67 111.64
CA ARG A 125 -1.91 28.40 110.71
C ARG A 125 -1.17 28.91 109.46
N LEU A 126 0.05 29.41 109.62
CA LEU A 126 0.90 29.84 108.51
C LEU A 126 1.37 28.66 107.64
N ALA A 127 1.72 27.52 108.25
CA ALA A 127 2.08 26.31 107.51
C ALA A 127 0.88 25.76 106.71
N GLN A 128 -0.32 25.74 107.28
CA GLN A 128 -1.53 25.30 106.58
C GLN A 128 -1.86 26.16 105.36
N SER A 129 -1.70 27.48 105.46
CA SER A 129 -1.90 28.39 104.33
C SER A 129 -0.89 28.12 103.19
N ARG A 130 0.40 28.00 103.53
CA ARG A 130 1.48 27.77 102.55
C ARG A 130 1.36 26.40 101.87
N LEU A 131 1.14 25.34 102.64
CA LEU A 131 0.92 23.99 102.11
C LEU A 131 -0.38 23.88 101.30
N GLY A 132 -1.43 24.62 101.66
CA GLY A 132 -2.65 24.73 100.88
C GLY A 132 -2.43 25.37 99.51
N GLN A 133 -1.61 26.43 99.45
CA GLN A 133 -1.22 27.08 98.18
C GLN A 133 -0.33 26.15 97.33
N ILE A 134 0.64 25.45 97.94
CA ILE A 134 1.49 24.45 97.25
C ILE A 134 0.62 23.36 96.63
N LYS A 135 -0.36 22.83 97.36
CA LYS A 135 -1.30 21.84 96.86
C LYS A 135 -2.10 22.38 95.68
N GLN A 136 -2.65 23.58 95.79
CA GLN A 136 -3.44 24.19 94.74
C GLN A 136 -2.61 24.34 93.45
N VAL A 137 -1.40 24.90 93.55
CA VAL A 137 -0.48 25.07 92.43
C VAL A 137 -0.10 23.72 91.79
N ALA A 138 0.21 22.70 92.60
CA ALA A 138 0.52 21.36 92.08
C ALA A 138 -0.67 20.73 91.34
N THR A 139 -1.89 20.83 91.89
CA THR A 139 -3.10 20.29 91.26
C THR A 139 -3.49 21.03 89.98
N GLU A 140 -3.41 22.36 89.98
CA GLU A 140 -3.69 23.18 88.80
C GLU A 140 -2.69 22.90 87.67
N ARG A 141 -1.41 22.69 88.01
CA ARG A 141 -0.38 22.33 87.02
C ARG A 141 -0.58 20.91 86.49
N SER A 142 -0.93 19.95 87.35
CA SER A 142 -1.26 18.57 86.93
C SER A 142 -2.42 18.53 85.92
N ALA A 143 -3.45 19.35 86.14
CA ALA A 143 -4.60 19.45 85.24
C ALA A 143 -4.24 20.11 83.89
N ARG A 144 -3.21 20.97 83.86
CA ARG A 144 -2.76 21.70 82.66
C ARG A 144 -1.65 21.02 81.87
N LEU A 145 -1.03 19.95 82.38
CA LEU A 145 0.04 19.20 81.68
C LEU A 145 -0.39 18.66 80.31
N GLY A 146 -1.68 18.34 80.12
CA GLY A 146 -2.23 17.91 78.84
C GLY A 146 -2.32 19.01 77.77
N GLN A 147 -2.23 20.29 78.16
CA GLN A 147 -2.42 21.46 77.28
C GLN A 147 -1.11 22.23 76.99
N LEU A 148 0.05 21.62 77.25
CA LEU A 148 1.35 22.26 77.01
C LEU A 148 1.47 22.73 75.54
N PRO A 149 1.90 23.98 75.30
CA PRO A 149 1.96 24.56 73.96
C PRO A 149 3.00 23.86 73.09
N LEU A 150 2.66 23.63 71.81
CA LEU A 150 3.53 23.01 70.80
C LEU A 150 4.91 23.68 70.64
N HIS A 151 5.07 24.93 71.09
CA HIS A 151 6.30 25.70 70.92
C HIS A 151 7.43 25.29 71.88
N GLU A 152 7.12 24.67 73.02
CA GLU A 152 8.13 24.26 74.01
C GLU A 152 8.88 22.96 73.60
N GLN A 153 8.49 22.31 72.50
CA GLN A 153 9.05 21.01 72.11
C GLN A 153 9.56 21.01 70.65
N PRO A 154 10.87 21.26 70.42
CA PRO A 154 11.44 21.36 69.07
C PRO A 154 11.33 20.06 68.27
N GLN A 155 11.27 18.91 68.94
CA GLN A 155 11.18 17.59 68.29
C GLN A 155 9.85 17.40 67.55
N LEU A 156 8.74 17.89 68.10
CA LEU A 156 7.40 17.79 67.50
C LEU A 156 7.29 18.68 66.26
N ILE A 157 7.87 19.88 66.33
CA ILE A 157 7.98 20.81 65.20
C ILE A 157 8.81 20.19 64.07
N ALA A 158 9.93 19.54 64.40
CA ALA A 158 10.78 18.87 63.41
C ALA A 158 10.03 17.74 62.68
N VAL A 159 9.26 16.91 63.40
CA VAL A 159 8.45 15.84 62.79
C VAL A 159 7.35 16.41 61.89
N LEU A 160 6.64 17.46 62.33
CA LEU A 160 5.61 18.14 61.52
C LEU A 160 6.19 18.74 60.23
N MET A 161 7.35 19.40 60.33
CA MET A 161 8.06 19.92 59.15
C MET A 161 8.47 18.79 58.21
N GLY A 162 8.91 17.65 58.75
CA GLY A 162 9.21 16.46 57.96
C GLY A 162 8.00 15.95 57.16
N TRP A 163 6.82 15.90 57.76
CA TRP A 163 5.57 15.53 57.06
C TRP A 163 5.19 16.54 55.97
N LEU A 164 5.38 17.85 56.20
CA LEU A 164 5.15 18.88 55.19
C LEU A 164 6.11 18.76 54.00
N VAL A 165 7.38 18.45 54.25
CA VAL A 165 8.38 18.18 53.20
C VAL A 165 7.99 16.92 52.41
N LEU A 166 7.55 15.86 53.08
CA LEU A 166 7.07 14.64 52.41
C LEU A 166 5.85 14.92 51.53
N LEU A 167 4.89 15.72 52.00
CA LEU A 167 3.73 16.14 51.21
C LEU A 167 4.15 16.97 49.98
N GLY A 168 5.08 17.92 50.17
CA GLY A 168 5.66 18.71 49.09
C GLY A 168 6.35 17.82 48.05
N TYR A 169 7.06 16.79 48.49
CA TYR A 169 7.67 15.79 47.62
C TYR A 169 6.61 15.05 46.78
N VAL A 170 5.53 14.56 47.41
CA VAL A 170 4.38 13.91 46.73
C VAL A 170 3.78 14.79 45.63
N ILE A 171 3.47 16.04 45.96
CA ILE A 171 2.88 17.00 45.02
C ILE A 171 3.84 17.28 43.86
N TRP A 172 5.13 17.45 44.15
CA TRP A 172 6.15 17.68 43.13
C TRP A 172 6.27 16.49 42.17
N GLY A 173 6.35 15.26 42.69
CA GLY A 173 6.42 14.06 41.87
C GLY A 173 5.18 13.90 40.98
N TRP A 174 3.99 14.06 41.54
CA TRP A 174 2.74 14.02 40.77
C TRP A 174 2.70 15.05 39.64
N ARG A 175 3.08 16.30 39.94
CA ARG A 175 3.09 17.38 38.95
C ARG A 175 4.08 17.11 37.81
N ARG A 176 5.24 16.54 38.11
CA ARG A 176 6.24 16.13 37.12
C ARG A 176 5.70 15.07 36.17
N VAL A 177 5.06 14.02 36.71
CA VAL A 177 4.44 12.95 35.89
C VAL A 177 3.39 13.52 34.93
N LEU A 178 2.54 14.42 35.42
CA LEU A 178 1.50 15.05 34.60
C LEU A 178 2.10 15.88 33.45
N GLN A 179 3.14 16.66 33.75
CA GLN A 179 3.84 17.46 32.73
C GLN A 179 4.48 16.56 31.67
N ASP A 180 5.13 15.49 32.09
CA ASP A 180 5.79 14.57 31.18
C ASP A 180 4.80 13.85 30.26
N ARG A 181 3.65 13.45 30.80
CA ARG A 181 2.55 12.85 30.02
C ARG A 181 1.97 13.85 29.02
N GLN A 182 1.74 15.09 29.43
CA GLN A 182 1.19 16.12 28.54
C GLN A 182 2.13 16.41 27.36
N VAL A 183 3.44 16.52 27.61
CA VAL A 183 4.44 16.72 26.55
C VAL A 183 4.46 15.53 25.59
N ALA A 184 4.42 14.31 26.10
CA ALA A 184 4.39 13.10 25.27
C ALA A 184 3.13 13.00 24.40
N LEU A 185 1.94 13.23 24.98
CA LEU A 185 0.67 13.20 24.25
C LEU A 185 0.62 14.26 23.15
N ASN A 186 1.07 15.49 23.44
CA ASN A 186 1.13 16.55 22.44
C ASN A 186 2.04 16.17 21.26
N PHE A 187 3.16 15.51 21.55
CA PHE A 187 4.06 15.01 20.50
C PHE A 187 3.39 13.91 19.65
N PHE A 188 2.72 12.94 20.26
CA PHE A 188 2.01 11.88 19.51
C PHE A 188 0.89 12.46 18.63
N HIS A 189 0.12 13.41 19.14
CA HIS A 189 -0.88 14.11 18.34
C HIS A 189 -0.26 14.88 17.17
N ALA A 190 0.88 15.54 17.37
CA ALA A 190 1.60 16.23 16.29
C ALA A 190 2.12 15.25 15.23
N GLN A 191 2.58 14.07 15.65
CA GLN A 191 3.05 13.02 14.75
C GLN A 191 1.92 12.48 13.87
N VAL A 192 0.76 12.18 14.45
CA VAL A 192 -0.44 11.75 13.70
C VAL A 192 -0.94 12.85 12.77
N ALA A 193 -1.01 14.09 13.24
CA ALA A 193 -1.48 15.22 12.43
C ALA A 193 -0.57 15.47 11.21
N ARG A 194 0.75 15.34 11.37
CA ARG A 194 1.68 15.43 10.22
C ARG A 194 1.51 14.25 9.26
N ALA A 195 1.36 13.04 9.77
CA ALA A 195 1.15 11.87 8.93
C ALA A 195 -0.12 12.00 8.07
N GLN A 196 -1.21 12.55 8.64
CA GLN A 196 -2.43 12.86 7.88
C GLN A 196 -2.22 13.91 6.78
N GLN A 197 -1.28 14.84 6.97
CA GLN A 197 -0.92 15.87 5.98
C GLN A 197 0.13 15.36 4.96
N GLY A 198 0.52 14.08 5.01
CA GLY A 198 1.57 13.52 4.15
C GLY A 198 3.00 13.92 4.56
N GLY A 199 3.17 14.54 5.73
CA GLY A 199 4.46 14.93 6.27
C GLY A 199 5.00 13.93 7.30
N HIS A 200 6.32 13.94 7.51
CA HIS A 200 6.98 13.11 8.51
C HIS A 200 7.41 13.94 9.73
N LEU A 201 7.26 13.37 10.94
CA LEU A 201 7.86 13.90 12.15
C LEU A 201 8.73 12.80 12.77
N SER A 202 10.04 12.95 12.64
CA SER A 202 10.98 11.97 13.17
C SER A 202 11.06 12.02 14.69
N PRO A 203 10.88 10.87 15.38
CA PRO A 203 11.08 10.80 16.81
C PRO A 203 12.56 11.04 17.17
N PRO A 204 12.84 11.63 18.33
CA PRO A 204 14.21 11.88 18.76
C PRO A 204 15.00 10.58 19.00
N LEU A 205 16.20 10.51 18.43
CA LEU A 205 17.07 9.33 18.48
C LEU A 205 17.72 9.09 19.84
N HIS A 206 17.94 10.17 20.62
CA HIS A 206 18.74 10.12 21.85
C HIS A 206 17.91 9.88 23.12
N ARG A 207 16.57 9.84 22.99
CA ARG A 207 15.63 9.62 24.08
C ARG A 207 15.36 8.13 24.24
N ASN A 208 15.89 7.54 25.33
CA ASN A 208 15.80 6.11 25.66
C ASN A 208 14.84 5.85 26.84
N ASP A 209 13.61 6.34 26.72
CA ASP A 209 12.53 6.10 27.67
C ASP A 209 11.32 5.44 26.98
N GLU A 210 10.35 5.02 27.78
CA GLU A 210 9.18 4.26 27.32
C GLU A 210 8.33 5.08 26.33
N PHE A 211 8.26 6.40 26.52
CA PHE A 211 7.58 7.31 25.59
C PHE A 211 8.33 7.46 24.26
N GLY A 212 9.67 7.46 24.29
CA GLY A 212 10.51 7.45 23.11
C GLY A 212 10.38 6.14 22.33
N ASP A 213 10.34 5.01 23.01
CA ASP A 213 10.12 3.70 22.39
C ASP A 213 8.73 3.62 21.72
N PHE A 214 7.68 4.11 22.40
CA PHE A 214 6.36 4.24 21.79
C PHE A 214 6.34 5.22 20.61
N ALA A 215 7.06 6.34 20.68
CA ALA A 215 7.17 7.29 19.56
C ALA A 215 7.78 6.65 18.31
N ARG A 216 8.79 5.79 18.49
CA ARG A 216 9.43 5.04 17.39
C ARG A 216 8.51 3.96 16.84
N TYR A 217 7.81 3.24 17.72
CA TYR A 217 6.80 2.26 17.30
C TYR A 217 5.68 2.91 16.49
N LEU A 218 5.10 4.01 17.00
CA LEU A 218 4.06 4.77 16.31
C LEU A 218 4.57 5.30 14.96
N ASN A 219 5.81 5.80 14.91
CA ASN A 219 6.44 6.22 13.66
C ASN A 219 6.53 5.08 12.64
N SER A 220 6.96 3.89 13.08
CA SER A 220 7.08 2.71 12.23
C SER A 220 5.72 2.28 11.67
N VAL A 221 4.69 2.28 12.50
CA VAL A 221 3.32 1.92 12.10
C VAL A 221 2.77 2.94 11.10
N LEU A 222 2.91 4.23 11.38
CA LEU A 222 2.47 5.29 10.47
C LEU A 222 3.20 5.21 9.12
N ASN A 223 4.51 4.97 9.14
CA ASN A 223 5.30 4.80 7.92
C ASN A 223 4.88 3.56 7.12
N ALA A 224 4.65 2.43 7.78
CA ALA A 224 4.16 1.20 7.13
C ALA A 224 2.80 1.44 6.45
N ILE A 225 1.83 2.01 7.18
CA ILE A 225 0.51 2.35 6.63
C ILE A 225 0.64 3.31 5.44
N SER A 226 1.49 4.34 5.56
CA SER A 226 1.71 5.29 4.45
C SER A 226 2.36 4.62 3.24
N GLY A 227 3.28 3.68 3.46
CA GLY A 227 3.93 2.91 2.40
C GLY A 227 2.95 1.99 1.69
N ASP A 228 2.10 1.28 2.42
CA ASP A 228 1.06 0.42 1.86
C ASP A 228 0.04 1.22 1.05
N LEU A 229 -0.41 2.37 1.57
CA LEU A 229 -1.31 3.28 0.86
C LEU A 229 -0.66 3.81 -0.43
N GLN A 230 0.62 4.22 -0.36
CA GLN A 230 1.34 4.67 -1.55
C GLN A 230 1.48 3.54 -2.57
N HIS A 231 1.80 2.33 -2.15
CA HIS A 231 1.90 1.17 -3.01
C HIS A 231 0.58 0.85 -3.70
N HIS A 232 -0.53 0.76 -2.94
CA HIS A 232 -1.86 0.52 -3.50
C HIS A 232 -2.32 1.65 -4.42
N SER A 233 -2.03 2.91 -4.06
CA SER A 233 -2.37 4.06 -4.91
C SER A 233 -1.58 4.03 -6.22
N GLY A 234 -0.27 3.76 -6.19
CA GLY A 234 0.58 3.61 -7.38
C GLY A 234 0.15 2.44 -8.25
N PHE A 235 -0.20 1.29 -7.65
CA PHE A 235 -0.72 0.13 -8.37
C PHE A 235 -2.05 0.47 -9.06
N SER A 236 -2.98 1.14 -8.38
CA SER A 236 -4.25 1.57 -8.98
C SER A 236 -4.07 2.56 -10.13
N GLN A 237 -3.11 3.50 -10.02
CA GLN A 237 -2.75 4.42 -11.09
C GLN A 237 -2.15 3.69 -12.28
N LEU A 238 -1.34 2.65 -12.05
CA LEU A 238 -0.77 1.82 -13.10
C LEU A 238 -1.88 1.10 -13.89
N TYR A 239 -2.85 0.46 -13.22
CA TYR A 239 -4.01 -0.13 -13.92
C TYR A 239 -4.84 0.90 -14.65
N ARG A 240 -5.06 2.07 -14.05
CA ARG A 240 -5.78 3.16 -14.70
C ARG A 240 -5.07 3.57 -16.00
N SER A 241 -3.75 3.74 -15.94
CA SER A 241 -2.92 4.12 -17.09
C SER A 241 -2.84 3.01 -18.16
N ALA A 242 -2.75 1.75 -17.76
CA ALA A 242 -2.72 0.61 -18.66
C ALA A 242 -4.06 0.42 -19.38
N LEU A 243 -5.18 0.59 -18.66
CA LEU A 243 -6.51 0.54 -19.26
C LEU A 243 -6.73 1.74 -20.20
N SER A 244 -6.35 2.95 -19.78
CA SER A 244 -6.54 4.14 -20.60
C SER A 244 -5.71 4.08 -21.89
N ALA A 245 -4.51 3.48 -21.87
CA ALA A 245 -3.68 3.29 -23.07
C ALA A 245 -4.10 2.09 -23.95
N SER A 246 -5.15 1.36 -23.59
CA SER A 246 -5.60 0.21 -24.38
C SER A 246 -6.42 0.65 -25.58
N LEU A 247 -6.12 0.09 -26.75
CA LEU A 247 -6.91 0.26 -27.98
C LEU A 247 -8.21 -0.57 -27.99
N SER A 248 -8.37 -1.48 -27.02
CA SER A 248 -9.62 -2.25 -26.87
C SER A 248 -10.74 -1.35 -26.38
N LEU A 249 -11.97 -1.53 -26.87
CA LEU A 249 -13.14 -0.76 -26.45
C LEU A 249 -13.64 -1.20 -25.06
N LYS A 250 -13.11 -0.58 -23.99
CA LYS A 250 -13.40 -0.96 -22.59
C LYS A 250 -13.72 0.25 -21.73
N LEU A 251 -14.62 0.05 -20.77
CA LEU A 251 -14.88 1.01 -19.70
C LEU A 251 -15.09 0.29 -18.37
N VAL A 252 -14.71 0.96 -17.28
CA VAL A 252 -14.88 0.46 -15.92
C VAL A 252 -15.92 1.31 -15.20
N VAL A 253 -16.88 0.65 -14.57
CA VAL A 253 -18.02 1.25 -13.88
C VAL A 253 -18.01 0.86 -12.41
N ASN A 254 -18.35 1.79 -11.52
CA ASN A 254 -18.56 1.49 -10.11
C ASN A 254 -19.94 0.85 -9.83
N GLN A 255 -20.21 0.50 -8.56
CA GLN A 255 -21.52 0.02 -8.09
C GLN A 255 -22.67 1.02 -8.34
N SER A 256 -22.38 2.32 -8.36
CA SER A 256 -23.35 3.39 -8.63
C SER A 256 -23.59 3.63 -10.12
N HIS A 257 -23.04 2.76 -10.98
CA HIS A 257 -23.08 2.85 -12.44
C HIS A 257 -22.32 4.06 -13.03
N GLU A 258 -21.44 4.69 -12.25
CA GLU A 258 -20.58 5.79 -12.68
C GLU A 258 -19.32 5.26 -13.37
N ILE A 259 -18.97 5.84 -14.51
CA ILE A 259 -17.78 5.50 -15.28
C ILE A 259 -16.53 6.04 -14.57
N LEU A 260 -15.68 5.13 -14.10
CA LEU A 260 -14.44 5.46 -13.40
C LEU A 260 -13.26 5.70 -14.35
N ASN A 261 -13.21 4.95 -15.45
CA ASN A 261 -12.12 5.01 -16.41
C ASN A 261 -12.56 4.46 -17.77
N VAL A 262 -11.96 4.99 -18.84
CA VAL A 262 -12.27 4.65 -20.22
C VAL A 262 -10.97 4.38 -20.98
N SER A 263 -10.98 3.35 -21.82
CA SER A 263 -9.87 3.05 -22.73
C SER A 263 -9.77 4.06 -23.88
N GLU A 264 -8.56 4.30 -24.39
CA GLU A 264 -8.31 5.13 -25.57
C GLU A 264 -9.15 4.69 -26.77
N GLY A 265 -9.24 3.39 -27.04
CA GLY A 265 -10.07 2.90 -28.16
C GLY A 265 -11.55 3.27 -28.04
N LEU A 266 -12.12 3.19 -26.84
CA LEU A 266 -13.51 3.60 -26.62
C LEU A 266 -13.67 5.13 -26.68
N SER A 267 -12.68 5.89 -26.20
CA SER A 267 -12.68 7.35 -26.31
C SER A 267 -12.63 7.80 -27.78
N GLU A 268 -11.84 7.13 -28.62
CA GLU A 268 -11.81 7.39 -30.06
C GLU A 268 -13.15 7.07 -30.71
N LEU A 269 -13.77 5.93 -30.37
CA LEU A 269 -15.09 5.57 -30.87
C LEU A 269 -16.17 6.57 -30.43
N TRP A 270 -16.08 7.10 -29.22
CA TRP A 270 -16.98 8.15 -28.71
C TRP A 270 -16.87 9.45 -29.52
N VAL A 271 -15.66 9.84 -29.90
CA VAL A 271 -15.43 11.02 -30.76
C VAL A 271 -15.96 10.80 -32.17
N LEU A 272 -15.81 9.59 -32.71
CA LEU A 272 -16.25 9.25 -34.07
C LEU A 272 -17.77 9.10 -34.18
N GLU A 273 -18.40 8.41 -33.22
CA GLU A 273 -19.81 8.02 -33.27
C GLU A 273 -20.53 8.27 -31.93
N PRO A 274 -20.64 9.54 -31.48
CA PRO A 274 -21.18 9.88 -30.16
C PRO A 274 -22.67 9.54 -30.02
N THR A 275 -23.45 9.66 -31.08
CA THR A 275 -24.91 9.42 -31.07
C THR A 275 -25.23 7.94 -30.87
N ALA A 276 -24.52 7.05 -31.57
CA ALA A 276 -24.74 5.61 -31.50
C ALA A 276 -24.29 5.04 -30.13
N LEU A 277 -23.18 5.52 -29.58
CA LEU A 277 -22.74 5.13 -28.24
C LEU A 277 -23.61 5.74 -27.12
N SER A 278 -24.11 6.96 -27.30
CA SER A 278 -25.01 7.63 -26.37
C SER A 278 -26.30 6.84 -26.13
N GLU A 279 -26.90 6.31 -27.21
CA GLU A 279 -28.11 5.47 -27.13
C GLU A 279 -27.87 4.18 -26.35
N VAL A 280 -26.66 3.62 -26.46
CA VAL A 280 -26.28 2.34 -25.83
C VAL A 280 -25.93 2.51 -24.37
N LEU A 281 -25.15 3.54 -24.05
CA LEU A 281 -24.71 3.83 -22.68
C LEU A 281 -25.79 4.58 -21.88
N GLY A 282 -26.75 5.22 -22.56
CA GLY A 282 -27.77 6.09 -21.94
C GLY A 282 -27.21 7.43 -21.45
N VAL A 283 -26.08 7.87 -22.03
CA VAL A 283 -25.32 9.06 -21.64
C VAL A 283 -25.49 10.15 -22.71
N ASP A 284 -25.44 11.44 -22.37
CA ASP A 284 -25.62 12.54 -23.33
C ASP A 284 -24.52 12.55 -24.42
N ALA A 285 -24.93 12.57 -25.69
CA ALA A 285 -24.05 12.57 -26.87
C ALA A 285 -23.18 13.83 -27.01
N HIS A 286 -23.48 14.91 -26.29
CA HIS A 286 -22.74 16.18 -26.37
C HIS A 286 -21.56 16.28 -25.40
N LEU A 287 -21.26 15.22 -24.65
CA LEU A 287 -20.19 15.21 -23.66
C LEU A 287 -18.80 15.05 -24.29
N THR A 288 -17.84 15.80 -23.74
CA THR A 288 -16.44 15.75 -24.16
C THR A 288 -15.65 14.60 -23.56
N SER A 289 -16.10 14.06 -22.42
CA SER A 289 -15.54 12.89 -21.75
C SER A 289 -16.66 12.05 -21.15
N LEU A 290 -16.45 10.75 -21.14
CA LEU A 290 -17.36 9.77 -20.53
C LEU A 290 -17.05 9.53 -19.03
N GLU A 291 -15.88 9.96 -18.53
CA GLU A 291 -15.51 9.76 -17.12
C GLU A 291 -16.41 10.59 -16.19
N GLY A 292 -16.97 9.96 -15.15
CA GLY A 292 -17.85 10.59 -14.16
C GLY A 292 -19.35 10.53 -14.47
N GLU A 293 -19.73 10.00 -15.64
CA GLU A 293 -21.13 9.87 -16.05
C GLU A 293 -21.74 8.53 -15.63
N VAL A 294 -23.08 8.50 -15.53
CA VAL A 294 -23.82 7.31 -15.07
C VAL A 294 -24.40 6.55 -16.25
N VAL A 295 -24.06 5.27 -16.36
CA VAL A 295 -24.53 4.36 -17.41
C VAL A 295 -25.93 3.82 -17.07
N ALA A 296 -26.74 3.58 -18.10
CA ALA A 296 -28.05 2.96 -17.96
C ALA A 296 -27.97 1.56 -17.31
N GLU A 297 -28.81 1.33 -16.31
CA GLU A 297 -28.90 0.05 -15.57
C GLU A 297 -29.27 -1.14 -16.48
N SER A 298 -29.95 -0.88 -17.58
CA SER A 298 -30.30 -1.90 -18.58
C SER A 298 -29.08 -2.57 -19.21
N LEU A 299 -27.97 -1.85 -19.36
CA LEU A 299 -26.73 -2.36 -19.96
C LEU A 299 -25.96 -3.31 -19.03
N LEU A 300 -26.13 -3.15 -17.71
CA LEU A 300 -25.45 -3.96 -16.69
C LEU A 300 -26.27 -5.18 -16.24
N SER A 301 -27.54 -5.26 -16.65
CA SER A 301 -28.40 -6.42 -16.39
C SER A 301 -28.01 -7.60 -17.29
N GLU A 302 -28.00 -8.83 -16.77
CA GLU A 302 -27.71 -10.07 -17.52
C GLU A 302 -28.64 -10.30 -18.74
N SER A 303 -29.73 -9.53 -18.82
CA SER A 303 -30.68 -9.49 -19.92
C SER A 303 -30.17 -8.83 -21.20
N PHE A 304 -29.04 -8.10 -21.17
CA PHE A 304 -28.44 -7.49 -22.36
C PHE A 304 -27.54 -8.49 -23.09
N SER A 305 -28.12 -9.43 -23.84
CA SER A 305 -27.37 -10.31 -24.75
C SER A 305 -27.88 -10.13 -26.18
N GLY A 306 -27.25 -9.21 -26.92
CA GLY A 306 -27.58 -9.00 -28.33
C GLY A 306 -26.43 -8.33 -29.08
N PRO A 307 -26.27 -8.62 -30.38
CA PRO A 307 -25.30 -7.92 -31.21
C PRO A 307 -25.73 -6.46 -31.38
N LEU A 308 -24.83 -5.56 -31.02
CA LEU A 308 -25.02 -4.12 -31.10
C LEU A 308 -24.37 -3.60 -32.37
N ARG A 309 -25.14 -2.88 -33.20
CA ARG A 309 -24.60 -2.22 -34.38
C ARG A 309 -24.21 -0.79 -34.03
N ILE A 310 -22.91 -0.50 -34.06
CA ILE A 310 -22.39 0.87 -33.95
C ILE A 310 -21.81 1.22 -35.32
N ALA A 311 -22.37 2.25 -35.95
CA ALA A 311 -22.13 2.61 -37.35
C ALA A 311 -22.32 1.41 -38.30
N ASN A 312 -21.22 0.83 -38.80
CA ASN A 312 -21.23 -0.29 -39.74
C ASN A 312 -20.53 -1.55 -39.21
N ARG A 313 -20.30 -1.65 -37.90
CA ARG A 313 -19.69 -2.82 -37.26
C ARG A 313 -20.62 -3.38 -36.19
N LEU A 314 -20.61 -4.70 -36.06
CA LEU A 314 -21.33 -5.42 -35.03
C LEU A 314 -20.40 -5.67 -33.84
N TYR A 315 -20.88 -5.32 -32.66
CA TYR A 315 -20.19 -5.49 -31.39
C TYR A 315 -21.04 -6.35 -30.45
N GLU A 316 -20.38 -7.14 -29.62
CA GLU A 316 -20.98 -7.83 -28.49
C GLU A 316 -20.60 -7.07 -27.22
N VAL A 317 -21.60 -6.68 -26.42
CA VAL A 317 -21.38 -6.09 -25.10
C VAL A 317 -21.11 -7.22 -24.12
N ARG A 318 -19.90 -7.28 -23.57
CA ARG A 318 -19.50 -8.24 -22.53
C ARG A 318 -19.37 -7.51 -21.22
N VAL A 319 -20.20 -7.86 -20.26
CA VAL A 319 -20.14 -7.30 -18.91
C VAL A 319 -19.56 -8.33 -17.97
N SER A 320 -18.49 -7.97 -17.28
CA SER A 320 -17.85 -8.81 -16.26
C SER A 320 -17.83 -8.08 -14.93
N LYS A 321 -18.26 -8.76 -13.86
CA LYS A 321 -18.24 -8.19 -12.51
C LYS A 321 -16.81 -8.27 -11.97
N ILE A 322 -16.24 -7.13 -11.62
CA ILE A 322 -14.90 -7.02 -11.04
C ILE A 322 -15.05 -6.56 -9.60
N GLY A 323 -14.56 -7.35 -8.65
CA GLY A 323 -14.54 -6.91 -7.26
C GLY A 323 -14.29 -8.01 -6.25
N HIS A 324 -13.80 -7.59 -5.09
CA HIS A 324 -13.72 -8.37 -3.87
C HIS A 324 -14.45 -7.56 -2.79
N GLU A 325 -15.35 -8.17 -2.01
CA GLU A 325 -16.12 -7.47 -0.97
C GLU A 325 -15.20 -6.61 -0.08
N PRO A 326 -15.52 -5.32 0.15
CA PRO A 326 -16.78 -4.60 -0.13
C PRO A 326 -16.83 -3.80 -1.45
N ILE A 327 -15.74 -3.72 -2.21
CA ILE A 327 -15.66 -2.91 -3.44
C ILE A 327 -15.95 -3.80 -4.64
N SER A 328 -17.11 -3.60 -5.27
CA SER A 328 -17.42 -4.20 -6.56
C SER A 328 -17.68 -3.14 -7.62
N GLY A 329 -17.47 -3.53 -8.87
CA GLY A 329 -17.74 -2.76 -10.06
C GLY A 329 -17.93 -3.70 -11.24
N TYR A 330 -18.02 -3.12 -12.42
CA TYR A 330 -18.24 -3.83 -13.66
C TYR A 330 -17.24 -3.36 -14.70
N LEU A 331 -16.69 -4.29 -15.47
CA LEU A 331 -15.95 -4.01 -16.70
C LEU A 331 -16.86 -4.34 -17.87
N VAL A 332 -17.11 -3.32 -18.68
CA VAL A 332 -17.88 -3.42 -19.91
C VAL A 332 -16.89 -3.38 -21.07
N GLU A 333 -16.93 -4.42 -21.90
CA GLU A 333 -16.12 -4.56 -23.12
C GLU A 333 -17.04 -4.63 -24.34
N LEU A 334 -16.74 -3.82 -25.36
CA LEU A 334 -17.36 -3.92 -26.68
C LEU A 334 -16.44 -4.75 -27.58
N ALA A 335 -16.70 -6.05 -27.67
CA ALA A 335 -15.92 -6.94 -28.52
C ALA A 335 -16.47 -6.90 -29.95
N ALA A 336 -15.64 -6.61 -30.95
CA ALA A 336 -16.07 -6.70 -32.34
C ALA A 336 -16.42 -8.16 -32.68
N ILE A 337 -17.58 -8.37 -33.31
CA ILE A 337 -17.97 -9.69 -33.80
C ILE A 337 -17.29 -9.88 -35.15
N ASP A 338 -16.10 -10.48 -35.13
CA ASP A 338 -15.40 -10.85 -36.35
C ASP A 338 -16.13 -12.03 -37.02
N SER A 339 -16.70 -11.79 -38.21
CA SER A 339 -17.39 -12.82 -38.99
C SER A 339 -16.41 -13.80 -39.64
N HIS A 340 -15.75 -14.63 -38.82
CA HIS A 340 -14.90 -15.74 -39.25
C HIS A 340 -15.68 -16.71 -40.16
N ALA A 341 -17.01 -16.73 -40.05
CA ALA A 341 -17.89 -17.47 -40.93
C ALA A 341 -17.85 -16.94 -42.37
N GLU A 342 -17.85 -15.62 -42.58
CA GLU A 342 -17.77 -15.01 -43.92
C GLU A 342 -16.42 -15.24 -44.59
N LEU A 343 -15.33 -15.17 -43.82
CA LEU A 343 -14.00 -15.48 -44.34
C LEU A 343 -13.89 -16.95 -44.78
N ARG A 344 -14.44 -17.89 -44.00
CA ARG A 344 -14.49 -19.31 -44.38
C ARG A 344 -15.35 -19.56 -45.60
N VAL A 345 -16.46 -18.83 -45.77
CA VAL A 345 -17.29 -18.90 -46.97
C VAL A 345 -16.51 -18.41 -48.19
N LEU A 346 -15.75 -17.32 -48.07
CA LEU A 346 -14.89 -16.83 -49.15
C LEU A 346 -13.75 -17.79 -49.49
N GLU A 347 -13.13 -18.41 -48.48
CA GLU A 347 -12.11 -19.43 -48.68
C GLU A 347 -12.68 -20.65 -49.43
N ALA A 348 -13.85 -21.12 -49.01
CA ALA A 348 -14.54 -22.23 -49.66
C ALA A 348 -14.92 -21.90 -51.11
N THR A 349 -15.43 -20.70 -51.41
CA THR A 349 -15.77 -20.32 -52.78
C THR A 349 -14.52 -20.18 -53.67
N LEU A 350 -13.43 -19.62 -53.15
CA LEU A 350 -12.14 -19.58 -53.86
C LEU A 350 -11.62 -20.99 -54.17
N SER A 351 -11.75 -21.93 -53.22
CA SER A 351 -11.33 -23.32 -53.44
C SER A 351 -12.15 -24.03 -54.53
N LEU A 352 -13.45 -23.73 -54.64
CA LEU A 352 -14.32 -24.24 -55.70
C LEU A 352 -13.92 -23.67 -57.07
N MET A 353 -13.61 -22.38 -57.14
CA MET A 353 -13.12 -21.74 -58.38
C MET A 353 -11.76 -22.29 -58.81
N ALA A 354 -10.85 -22.51 -57.87
CA ALA A 354 -9.56 -23.15 -58.13
C ALA A 354 -9.72 -24.59 -58.65
N SER A 355 -10.83 -25.25 -58.33
CA SER A 355 -11.19 -26.59 -58.81
C SER A 355 -12.00 -26.57 -60.12
N ASP A 356 -12.02 -25.45 -60.84
CA ASP A 356 -12.78 -25.20 -62.08
C ASP A 356 -14.32 -25.28 -61.94
N VAL A 357 -14.86 -25.09 -60.74
CA VAL A 357 -16.31 -25.04 -60.50
C VAL A 357 -16.79 -23.59 -60.53
N TRP A 358 -17.26 -23.16 -61.70
CA TRP A 358 -17.70 -21.78 -61.95
C TRP A 358 -19.21 -21.54 -61.80
N ASP A 359 -20.00 -22.59 -61.57
CA ASP A 359 -21.47 -22.58 -61.41
C ASP A 359 -21.90 -21.87 -60.11
N ALA A 360 -21.14 -22.03 -59.03
CA ALA A 360 -21.55 -21.60 -57.71
C ALA A 360 -21.47 -20.06 -57.53
N PRO A 361 -22.57 -19.37 -57.19
CA PRO A 361 -22.55 -17.93 -56.97
C PRO A 361 -21.88 -17.56 -55.64
N ILE A 362 -21.11 -16.47 -55.64
CA ILE A 362 -20.47 -15.92 -54.44
C ILE A 362 -21.39 -14.84 -53.88
N ARG A 363 -21.95 -15.08 -52.69
CA ARG A 363 -22.84 -14.12 -52.02
C ARG A 363 -22.49 -14.03 -50.55
N ILE A 364 -21.90 -12.90 -50.16
CA ILE A 364 -21.96 -12.44 -48.78
C ILE A 364 -23.31 -11.74 -48.63
N LEU A 365 -24.13 -12.19 -47.68
CA LEU A 365 -25.48 -11.67 -47.46
C LEU A 365 -25.50 -10.34 -46.71
N ASP A 366 -24.41 -10.00 -46.02
CA ASP A 366 -24.27 -8.78 -45.26
C ASP A 366 -23.53 -7.71 -46.07
N ASP A 367 -24.27 -6.70 -46.52
CA ASP A 367 -23.75 -5.53 -47.25
C ASP A 367 -22.81 -4.67 -46.38
N ALA A 368 -22.85 -4.84 -45.05
CA ALA A 368 -21.98 -4.14 -44.11
C ALA A 368 -20.64 -4.84 -43.86
N SER A 369 -20.46 -6.06 -44.37
CA SER A 369 -19.24 -6.83 -44.18
C SER A 369 -18.01 -6.10 -44.74
N PRO A 370 -16.87 -6.10 -44.02
CA PRO A 370 -15.61 -5.57 -44.57
C PRO A 370 -15.18 -6.33 -45.85
N TYR A 371 -15.66 -7.57 -46.03
CA TYR A 371 -15.35 -8.41 -47.18
C TYR A 371 -16.37 -8.31 -48.32
N TYR A 372 -17.46 -7.54 -48.14
CA TYR A 372 -18.53 -7.40 -49.13
C TYR A 372 -17.99 -6.89 -50.48
N SER A 373 -17.21 -5.79 -50.45
CA SER A 373 -16.63 -5.20 -51.66
C SER A 373 -15.67 -6.14 -52.41
N PHE A 374 -14.97 -7.00 -51.67
CA PHE A 374 -14.10 -8.03 -52.24
C PHE A 374 -14.93 -9.15 -52.88
N SER A 375 -15.97 -9.62 -52.19
CA SER A 375 -16.88 -10.65 -52.71
C SER A 375 -17.57 -10.24 -54.02
N GLN A 376 -17.94 -8.96 -54.15
CA GLN A 376 -18.59 -8.43 -55.35
C GLN A 376 -17.63 -8.43 -56.56
N LYS A 377 -16.36 -8.06 -56.35
CA LYS A 377 -15.32 -8.13 -57.39
C LYS A 377 -15.04 -9.56 -57.83
N LEU A 378 -15.02 -10.49 -56.87
CA LEU A 378 -14.80 -11.90 -57.15
C LEU A 378 -15.99 -12.52 -57.92
N GLU A 379 -17.22 -12.17 -57.55
CA GLU A 379 -18.44 -12.59 -58.27
C GLU A 379 -18.48 -12.02 -59.70
N SER A 380 -18.08 -10.75 -59.91
CA SER A 380 -17.96 -10.18 -61.25
C SER A 380 -16.96 -10.94 -62.12
N THR A 381 -15.84 -11.37 -61.52
CA THR A 381 -14.83 -12.17 -62.23
C THR A 381 -15.37 -13.56 -62.57
N ARG A 382 -16.05 -14.22 -61.63
CA ARG A 382 -16.73 -15.50 -61.86
C ARG A 382 -17.75 -15.42 -62.99
N GLN A 383 -18.59 -14.38 -63.01
CA GLN A 383 -19.59 -14.17 -64.07
C GLN A 383 -18.96 -14.02 -65.45
N LYS A 384 -17.90 -13.21 -65.59
CA LYS A 384 -17.18 -13.07 -66.86
C LYS A 384 -16.64 -14.40 -67.38
N VAL A 385 -16.04 -15.20 -66.51
CA VAL A 385 -15.52 -16.53 -66.86
C VAL A 385 -16.65 -17.49 -67.23
N PHE A 386 -17.76 -17.47 -66.49
CA PHE A 386 -18.93 -18.29 -66.78
C PHE A 386 -19.60 -17.92 -68.11
N GLU A 387 -19.77 -16.63 -68.39
CA GLU A 387 -20.29 -16.12 -69.67
C GLU A 387 -19.38 -16.51 -70.84
N PHE A 388 -18.07 -16.39 -70.66
CA PHE A 388 -17.09 -16.82 -71.67
C PHE A 388 -17.17 -18.33 -71.95
N LEU A 389 -17.29 -19.17 -70.90
CA LEU A 389 -17.50 -20.61 -71.07
C LEU A 389 -18.83 -20.93 -71.74
N GLN A 390 -19.89 -20.17 -71.46
CA GLN A 390 -21.19 -20.34 -72.11
C GLN A 390 -21.14 -19.96 -73.60
N GLN A 391 -20.58 -18.80 -73.92
CA GLN A 391 -20.40 -18.34 -75.31
C GLN A 391 -19.52 -19.30 -76.10
N SER A 392 -18.45 -19.80 -75.49
CA SER A 392 -17.57 -20.80 -76.11
C SER A 392 -18.32 -22.10 -76.37
N ASN A 393 -19.18 -22.56 -75.46
CA ASN A 393 -20.06 -23.71 -75.70
C ASN A 393 -21.07 -23.47 -76.81
N GLU A 394 -21.65 -22.28 -76.90
CA GLU A 394 -22.59 -21.93 -77.97
C GLU A 394 -21.90 -21.92 -79.33
N LEU A 395 -20.66 -21.40 -79.41
CA LEU A 395 -19.83 -21.44 -80.61
C LEU A 395 -19.42 -22.86 -81.01
N VAL A 396 -19.04 -23.70 -80.05
CA VAL A 396 -18.67 -25.11 -80.28
C VAL A 396 -19.87 -25.93 -80.73
N ASN A 397 -21.05 -25.75 -80.10
CA ASN A 397 -22.27 -26.46 -80.47
C ASN A 397 -22.82 -26.05 -81.85
N ASN A 398 -22.55 -24.82 -82.29
CA ASN A 398 -22.96 -24.34 -83.62
C ASN A 398 -22.01 -24.78 -84.74
N GLY A 399 -20.76 -25.13 -84.42
CA GLY A 399 -19.73 -25.52 -85.39
C GLY A 399 -19.63 -27.02 -85.68
N ASP A 400 -19.78 -27.88 -84.66
CA ASP A 400 -19.68 -29.33 -84.83
C ASP A 400 -20.46 -30.09 -83.74
N LYS A 401 -21.40 -30.97 -84.13
CA LYS A 401 -22.24 -31.75 -83.20
C LYS A 401 -21.48 -32.87 -82.44
N GLN A 402 -20.16 -32.96 -82.58
CA GLN A 402 -19.34 -34.07 -82.06
C GLN A 402 -18.51 -33.76 -80.82
N TYR A 403 -18.42 -32.50 -80.36
CA TYR A 403 -17.64 -32.17 -79.17
C TYR A 403 -18.50 -32.10 -77.89
N PRO A 404 -18.06 -32.68 -76.76
CA PRO A 404 -18.76 -32.59 -75.49
C PRO A 404 -18.74 -31.15 -74.95
N LYS A 405 -19.80 -30.76 -74.24
CA LYS A 405 -19.95 -29.45 -73.58
C LYS A 405 -18.71 -29.13 -72.72
N ILE A 406 -18.03 -28.04 -73.04
CA ILE A 406 -16.87 -27.51 -72.34
C ILE A 406 -17.34 -27.01 -70.98
N THR A 407 -16.99 -27.70 -69.90
CA THR A 407 -17.36 -27.30 -68.53
C THR A 407 -16.17 -26.74 -67.74
N LYS A 408 -14.95 -26.86 -68.27
CA LYS A 408 -13.71 -26.43 -67.62
C LYS A 408 -12.88 -25.56 -68.57
N LEU A 409 -12.14 -24.59 -68.04
CA LEU A 409 -11.22 -23.76 -68.82
C LEU A 409 -10.11 -24.59 -69.47
N GLN A 410 -9.64 -25.65 -68.81
CA GLN A 410 -8.65 -26.58 -69.37
C GLN A 410 -9.15 -27.28 -70.65
N GLN A 411 -10.44 -27.61 -70.73
CA GLN A 411 -11.03 -28.25 -71.92
C GLN A 411 -11.13 -27.29 -73.10
N LEU A 412 -11.24 -25.98 -72.85
CA LEU A 412 -11.20 -24.95 -73.88
C LEU A 412 -9.79 -24.79 -74.45
N LEU A 413 -8.78 -24.83 -73.59
CA LEU A 413 -7.38 -24.82 -74.00
C LEU A 413 -7.06 -26.04 -74.89
N GLU A 414 -7.51 -27.23 -74.49
CA GLU A 414 -7.37 -28.46 -75.29
C GLU A 414 -8.10 -28.37 -76.64
N TYR A 415 -9.30 -27.78 -76.67
CA TYR A 415 -10.04 -27.54 -77.92
C TYR A 415 -9.32 -26.55 -78.84
N LEU A 416 -8.83 -25.42 -78.32
CA LEU A 416 -8.09 -24.44 -79.11
C LEU A 416 -6.79 -25.04 -79.67
N LEU A 417 -6.05 -25.81 -78.85
CA LEU A 417 -4.87 -26.54 -79.30
C LEU A 417 -5.19 -27.61 -80.35
N ALA A 418 -6.32 -28.31 -80.21
CA ALA A 418 -6.75 -29.29 -81.21
C ALA A 418 -7.14 -28.63 -82.54
N LYS A 419 -7.83 -27.48 -82.50
CA LYS A 419 -8.24 -26.73 -83.69
C LYS A 419 -7.06 -26.05 -84.40
N LEU A 420 -6.08 -25.56 -83.65
CA LEU A 420 -4.82 -25.01 -84.18
C LEU A 420 -3.98 -26.08 -84.88
N ASN A 421 -4.04 -27.34 -84.42
CA ASN A 421 -3.31 -28.45 -85.04
C ASN A 421 -4.04 -29.07 -86.24
N SER A 422 -5.37 -28.93 -86.34
CA SER A 422 -6.15 -29.33 -87.52
C SER A 422 -6.21 -28.19 -88.54
N ASN A 423 -5.12 -27.97 -89.28
CA ASN A 423 -5.09 -26.99 -90.37
C ASN A 423 -6.03 -27.40 -91.53
N GLU A 424 -7.26 -26.91 -91.50
CA GLU A 424 -8.10 -26.66 -92.67
C GLU A 424 -8.71 -25.26 -92.53
N LEU A 425 -7.88 -24.24 -92.79
CA LEU A 425 -8.33 -22.86 -92.94
C LEU A 425 -8.50 -22.56 -94.42
N ALA A 426 -9.76 -22.56 -94.86
CA ALA A 426 -10.16 -21.99 -96.14
C ALA A 426 -9.96 -20.47 -96.10
N SER A 427 -9.12 -20.02 -97.02
CA SER A 427 -8.72 -18.65 -97.32
C SER A 427 -9.90 -17.81 -97.82
N GLU A 428 -10.20 -16.66 -97.18
CA GLU A 428 -10.62 -15.38 -97.82
C GLU A 428 -10.99 -14.18 -96.91
N VAL A 429 -10.70 -14.14 -95.60
CA VAL A 429 -11.01 -12.94 -94.75
C VAL A 429 -9.79 -12.36 -94.01
N TYR A 430 -8.58 -12.55 -94.55
CA TYR A 430 -7.37 -12.55 -93.72
C TYR A 430 -6.57 -11.24 -93.53
N LEU A 431 -7.01 -10.08 -94.04
CA LEU A 431 -6.19 -8.85 -93.90
C LEU A 431 -6.64 -7.88 -92.79
N GLU A 432 -7.91 -7.87 -92.39
CA GLU A 432 -8.40 -6.96 -91.35
C GLU A 432 -8.45 -7.63 -89.95
N HIS A 433 -8.70 -8.95 -89.91
CA HIS A 433 -8.72 -9.74 -88.66
C HIS A 433 -7.32 -10.05 -88.10
N ASN A 434 -6.32 -10.23 -88.97
CA ASN A 434 -4.95 -10.50 -88.52
C ASN A 434 -4.30 -9.30 -87.82
N HIS A 435 -4.60 -8.06 -88.24
CA HIS A 435 -4.09 -6.86 -87.56
C HIS A 435 -4.74 -6.66 -86.18
N LEU A 436 -6.03 -7.03 -86.04
CA LEU A 436 -6.76 -6.96 -84.78
C LEU A 436 -6.25 -8.02 -83.79
N ILE A 437 -6.06 -9.27 -84.25
CA ILE A 437 -5.49 -10.36 -83.46
C ILE A 437 -4.03 -10.06 -83.06
N LEU A 438 -3.21 -9.54 -83.99
CA LEU A 438 -1.85 -9.08 -83.66
C LEU A 438 -1.86 -7.99 -82.58
N SER A 439 -2.76 -7.00 -82.71
CA SER A 439 -2.89 -5.96 -81.71
C SER A 439 -3.39 -6.48 -80.36
N GLU A 440 -4.31 -7.45 -80.34
CA GLU A 440 -4.82 -8.06 -79.10
C GLU A 440 -3.78 -8.98 -78.45
N VAL A 441 -2.98 -9.71 -79.23
CA VAL A 441 -1.86 -10.52 -78.72
C VAL A 441 -0.77 -9.64 -78.14
N ASP A 442 -0.42 -8.52 -78.81
CA ASP A 442 0.56 -7.56 -78.28
C ASP A 442 0.04 -6.82 -77.04
N VAL A 443 -1.26 -6.47 -77.00
CA VAL A 443 -1.89 -5.88 -75.79
C VAL A 443 -1.89 -6.91 -74.65
N SER A 444 -2.29 -8.16 -74.92
CA SER A 444 -2.26 -9.24 -73.91
C SER A 444 -0.84 -9.52 -73.41
N LYS A 445 0.17 -9.41 -74.28
CA LYS A 445 1.59 -9.47 -73.92
C LYS A 445 2.00 -8.36 -72.97
N GLN A 446 1.63 -7.12 -73.27
CA GLN A 446 1.93 -5.99 -72.41
C GLN A 446 1.21 -6.08 -71.06
N GLU A 447 -0.04 -6.53 -71.05
CA GLU A 447 -0.79 -6.77 -69.82
C GLU A 447 -0.17 -7.90 -68.97
N PHE A 448 0.23 -9.00 -69.61
CA PHE A 448 0.93 -10.10 -68.94
C PHE A 448 2.26 -9.65 -68.33
N LEU A 449 3.09 -8.89 -69.07
CA LEU A 449 4.35 -8.36 -68.56
C LEU A 449 4.14 -7.42 -67.36
N ARG A 450 3.08 -6.61 -67.39
CA ARG A 450 2.73 -5.73 -66.27
C ARG A 450 2.28 -6.50 -65.03
N VAL A 451 1.47 -7.55 -65.20
CA VAL A 451 1.05 -8.41 -64.09
C VAL A 451 2.25 -9.18 -63.52
N ARG A 452 3.15 -9.65 -64.39
CA ARG A 452 4.41 -10.29 -63.97
C ARG A 452 5.28 -9.34 -63.15
N GLU A 453 5.50 -8.11 -63.61
CA GLU A 453 6.29 -7.11 -62.89
C GLU A 453 5.69 -6.84 -61.50
N GLN A 454 4.36 -6.76 -61.38
CA GLN A 454 3.68 -6.63 -60.10
C GLN A 454 3.88 -7.86 -59.19
N ILE A 455 3.89 -9.06 -59.76
CA ILE A 455 4.14 -10.30 -59.01
C ILE A 455 5.59 -10.35 -58.54
N GLU A 456 6.56 -10.06 -59.41
CA GLU A 456 7.99 -9.99 -59.08
C GLU A 456 8.23 -8.96 -57.97
N TYR A 457 7.67 -7.75 -58.09
CA TYR A 457 7.76 -6.72 -57.05
C TYR A 457 7.18 -7.18 -55.70
N ARG A 458 6.06 -7.92 -55.71
CA ARG A 458 5.49 -8.47 -54.48
C ARG A 458 6.36 -9.57 -53.88
N PHE A 459 6.98 -10.42 -54.70
CA PHE A 459 7.94 -11.42 -54.22
C PHE A 459 9.17 -10.77 -53.60
N GLU A 460 9.73 -9.73 -54.23
CA GLU A 460 10.84 -8.95 -53.65
C GLU A 460 10.47 -8.35 -52.29
N LEU A 461 9.24 -7.82 -52.17
CA LEU A 461 8.74 -7.30 -50.90
C LEU A 461 8.61 -8.39 -49.83
N TYR A 462 8.13 -9.58 -50.20
CA TYR A 462 8.04 -10.71 -49.28
C TYR A 462 9.41 -11.24 -48.88
N GLU A 463 10.37 -11.30 -49.80
CA GLU A 463 11.76 -11.66 -49.49
C GLU A 463 12.39 -10.66 -48.53
N ALA A 464 12.23 -9.37 -48.77
CA ALA A 464 12.73 -8.31 -47.88
C ALA A 464 12.12 -8.41 -46.47
N TYR A 465 10.81 -8.66 -46.39
CA TYR A 465 10.11 -8.84 -45.13
C TYR A 465 10.59 -10.08 -44.37
N LEU A 466 10.75 -11.22 -45.05
CA LEU A 466 11.26 -12.45 -44.44
C LEU A 466 12.72 -12.30 -44.00
N GLN A 467 13.53 -11.61 -44.78
CA GLN A 467 14.91 -11.31 -44.40
C GLN A 467 14.96 -10.45 -43.13
N GLN A 468 14.11 -9.42 -43.03
CA GLN A 468 14.00 -8.61 -41.82
C GLN A 468 13.56 -9.45 -40.60
N LEU A 469 12.66 -10.42 -40.80
CA LEU A 469 12.18 -11.30 -39.74
C LEU A 469 13.27 -12.27 -39.27
N VAL A 470 14.09 -12.79 -40.18
CA VAL A 470 15.27 -13.61 -39.87
C VAL A 470 16.33 -12.79 -39.14
N GLU A 471 16.60 -11.56 -39.58
CA GLU A 471 17.52 -10.64 -38.90
C GLU A 471 17.03 -10.30 -37.48
N TRP A 472 15.73 -10.08 -37.32
CA TRP A 472 15.11 -9.84 -36.00
C TRP A 472 15.22 -11.07 -35.09
N GLN A 473 14.99 -12.28 -35.61
CA GLN A 473 15.16 -13.53 -34.87
C GLN A 473 16.63 -13.76 -34.48
N ALA A 474 17.58 -13.45 -35.36
CA ALA A 474 19.01 -13.53 -35.07
C ALA A 474 19.44 -12.50 -34.00
N ALA A 475 18.92 -11.27 -34.08
CA ALA A 475 19.14 -10.23 -33.07
C ALA A 475 18.56 -10.63 -31.71
N GLN A 476 17.35 -11.19 -31.69
CA GLN A 476 16.71 -11.70 -30.49
C GLN A 476 17.50 -12.87 -29.89
N ALA A 477 17.96 -13.82 -30.70
CA ALA A 477 18.79 -14.94 -30.24
C ALA A 477 20.13 -14.45 -29.65
N THR A 478 20.74 -13.43 -30.27
CA THR A 478 21.97 -12.81 -29.77
C THR A 478 21.74 -12.09 -28.45
N TRP A 479 20.66 -11.31 -28.34
CA TRP A 479 20.27 -10.64 -27.09
C TRP A 479 20.01 -11.64 -25.96
N VAL A 480 19.26 -12.71 -26.23
CA VAL A 480 19.03 -13.79 -25.26
C VAL A 480 20.34 -14.43 -24.81
N ALA A 481 21.28 -14.66 -25.72
CA ALA A 481 22.60 -15.20 -25.38
C ALA A 481 23.41 -14.25 -24.49
N THR A 482 23.45 -12.95 -24.82
CA THR A 482 24.18 -11.94 -24.03
C THR A 482 23.58 -11.75 -22.63
N VAL A 483 22.25 -11.72 -22.50
CA VAL A 483 21.57 -11.60 -21.20
C VAL A 483 21.81 -12.85 -20.35
N ASN A 484 21.75 -14.04 -20.96
CA ASN A 484 22.04 -15.31 -20.29
C ASN A 484 23.49 -15.37 -19.77
N GLU A 485 24.46 -14.93 -20.57
CA GLU A 485 25.88 -14.86 -20.16
C GLU A 485 26.08 -13.84 -19.02
N GLY A 486 25.49 -12.64 -19.11
CA GLY A 486 25.56 -11.63 -18.06
C GLY A 486 24.92 -12.06 -16.73
N LEU A 487 23.80 -12.80 -16.78
CA LEU A 487 23.17 -13.37 -15.59
C LEU A 487 24.02 -14.49 -14.96
N LEU A 488 24.63 -15.35 -15.78
CA LEU A 488 25.58 -16.38 -15.31
C LEU A 488 26.82 -15.76 -14.66
N ASP A 489 27.38 -14.71 -15.24
CA ASP A 489 28.50 -13.97 -14.66
C ASP A 489 28.12 -13.33 -13.33
N THR A 490 26.94 -12.72 -13.26
CA THR A 490 26.41 -12.10 -12.03
C THR A 490 26.19 -13.16 -10.95
N LYS A 491 25.63 -14.33 -11.31
CA LYS A 491 25.50 -15.48 -10.41
C LYS A 491 26.86 -15.93 -9.87
N SER A 492 27.86 -16.06 -10.74
CA SER A 492 29.21 -16.47 -10.36
C SER A 492 29.87 -15.46 -9.41
N ALA A 493 29.68 -14.16 -9.64
CA ALA A 493 30.20 -13.09 -8.79
C ALA A 493 29.55 -13.09 -7.40
N ILE A 494 28.23 -13.30 -7.34
CA ILE A 494 27.46 -13.41 -6.10
C ILE A 494 27.90 -14.63 -5.27
N LEU A 495 28.08 -15.78 -5.92
CA LEU A 495 28.58 -16.99 -5.25
C LEU A 495 30.02 -16.84 -4.75
N ASN A 496 30.88 -16.13 -5.51
CA ASN A 496 32.24 -15.80 -5.08
C ASN A 496 32.24 -14.87 -3.84
N LEU A 497 31.30 -13.91 -3.75
CA LEU A 497 31.13 -13.09 -2.55
C LEU A 497 30.76 -13.94 -1.32
N LEU A 498 29.95 -14.98 -1.51
CA LEU A 498 29.57 -15.89 -0.42
C LEU A 498 30.75 -16.72 0.11
N THR A 499 31.66 -17.13 -0.77
CA THR A 499 32.92 -17.79 -0.37
C THR A 499 33.86 -16.85 0.39
N ILE A 500 33.85 -15.56 0.07
CA ILE A 500 34.66 -14.54 0.79
C ILE A 500 34.05 -14.25 2.17
N VAL A 501 32.72 -14.11 2.27
CA VAL A 501 32.00 -13.84 3.53
C VAL A 501 32.14 -14.99 4.53
N HIS A 502 32.32 -16.23 4.07
CA HIS A 502 32.61 -17.39 4.93
C HIS A 502 33.98 -17.33 5.64
N THR A 503 34.85 -16.38 5.31
CA THR A 503 36.17 -16.23 5.97
C THR A 503 36.18 -15.27 7.18
N GLU A 504 35.08 -14.55 7.45
CA GLU A 504 34.97 -13.64 8.60
C GLU A 504 33.89 -14.11 9.63
N PRO A 505 34.17 -14.09 10.95
CA PRO A 505 33.42 -14.89 11.93
C PRO A 505 32.14 -14.24 12.48
N THR A 506 31.53 -13.23 11.84
CA THR A 506 30.33 -12.58 12.41
C THR A 506 29.29 -12.19 11.38
N ARG A 507 28.12 -12.87 11.44
CA ARG A 507 26.87 -12.70 10.66
C ARG A 507 26.73 -13.49 9.35
N ALA A 508 27.30 -14.69 9.28
CA ALA A 508 27.20 -15.59 8.11
C ALA A 508 25.75 -15.96 7.72
N SER A 509 24.84 -16.22 8.66
CA SER A 509 23.55 -16.88 8.35
C SER A 509 22.54 -16.04 7.55
N VAL A 510 22.52 -14.71 7.73
CA VAL A 510 21.56 -13.81 7.05
C VAL A 510 22.04 -13.49 5.64
N ILE A 511 23.35 -13.32 5.46
CA ILE A 511 23.97 -13.09 4.15
C ILE A 511 23.89 -14.38 3.32
N GLU A 512 24.05 -15.53 3.95
CA GLU A 512 23.94 -16.84 3.31
C GLU A 512 22.52 -17.09 2.77
N HIS A 513 21.47 -16.85 3.57
CA HIS A 513 20.08 -16.98 3.09
C HIS A 513 19.77 -15.99 1.96
N SER A 514 20.13 -14.72 2.11
CA SER A 514 19.84 -13.70 1.10
C SER A 514 20.54 -13.97 -0.24
N VAL A 515 21.73 -14.57 -0.22
CA VAL A 515 22.44 -14.93 -1.44
C VAL A 515 21.90 -16.22 -2.04
N ILE A 516 21.48 -17.19 -1.23
CA ILE A 516 20.81 -18.39 -1.72
C ILE A 516 19.50 -18.01 -2.44
N ASP A 517 18.70 -17.13 -1.84
CA ASP A 517 17.46 -16.62 -2.44
C ASP A 517 17.75 -15.88 -3.75
N LEU A 518 18.74 -14.99 -3.78
CA LEU A 518 19.12 -14.25 -4.99
C LEU A 518 19.66 -15.18 -6.09
N THR A 519 20.35 -16.26 -5.73
CA THR A 519 20.85 -17.28 -6.67
C THR A 519 19.69 -18.07 -7.27
N HIS A 520 18.70 -18.43 -6.45
CA HIS A 520 17.48 -19.10 -6.87
C HIS A 520 16.64 -18.22 -7.80
N ASP A 521 16.52 -16.93 -7.51
CA ASP A 521 15.80 -15.97 -8.36
C ASP A 521 16.48 -15.82 -9.72
N ILE A 522 17.82 -15.75 -9.76
CA ILE A 522 18.58 -15.74 -11.01
C ILE A 522 18.36 -17.04 -11.80
N ASP A 523 18.31 -18.19 -11.13
CA ASP A 523 18.03 -19.49 -11.79
C ASP A 523 16.61 -19.56 -12.37
N THR A 524 15.64 -18.98 -11.69
CA THR A 524 14.26 -18.90 -12.18
C THR A 524 14.19 -18.03 -13.43
N VAL A 525 14.82 -16.84 -13.40
CA VAL A 525 14.89 -15.94 -14.56
C VAL A 525 15.67 -16.57 -15.73
N LEU A 526 16.75 -17.29 -15.46
CA LEU A 526 17.48 -18.04 -16.49
C LEU A 526 16.62 -19.12 -17.14
N SER A 527 15.80 -19.82 -16.36
CA SER A 527 14.83 -20.81 -16.88
C SER A 527 13.81 -20.16 -17.81
N ASP A 528 13.20 -19.04 -17.38
CA ASP A 528 12.21 -18.31 -18.18
C ASP A 528 12.82 -17.73 -19.47
N ILE A 529 14.07 -17.26 -19.41
CA ILE A 529 14.81 -16.78 -20.59
C ILE A 529 15.15 -17.93 -21.55
N LEU A 530 15.45 -19.12 -21.04
CA LEU A 530 15.69 -20.30 -21.86
C LEU A 530 14.40 -20.85 -22.47
N GLU A 531 13.27 -20.77 -21.77
CA GLU A 531 11.94 -21.13 -22.28
C GLU A 531 11.41 -20.13 -23.32
N SER A 532 11.78 -18.85 -23.22
CA SER A 532 11.46 -17.82 -24.21
C SER A 532 12.35 -17.86 -25.46
N LYS A 533 13.31 -18.79 -25.56
CA LYS A 533 14.06 -19.01 -26.81
C LYS A 533 13.08 -19.40 -27.92
N PRO A 534 13.07 -18.68 -29.06
CA PRO A 534 12.25 -19.09 -30.19
C PRO A 534 12.69 -20.48 -30.65
N ILE A 535 11.73 -21.41 -30.75
CA ILE A 535 11.94 -22.77 -31.23
C ILE A 535 12.65 -22.68 -32.59
N PRO A 536 13.83 -23.31 -32.78
CA PRO A 536 14.52 -23.29 -34.06
C PRO A 536 13.79 -24.25 -35.00
N GLY A 537 12.75 -23.75 -35.64
CA GLY A 537 11.90 -24.53 -36.53
C GLY A 537 11.20 -23.66 -37.55
N GLU A 538 11.46 -23.98 -38.81
CA GLU A 538 10.59 -23.78 -39.99
C GLU A 538 10.75 -22.55 -40.90
N LEU A 539 11.34 -21.44 -40.48
CA LEU A 539 11.61 -20.33 -41.42
C LEU A 539 13.01 -20.42 -42.03
N ARG A 540 13.19 -21.35 -42.96
CA ARG A 540 14.38 -21.38 -43.83
C ARG A 540 14.14 -20.47 -45.03
N LEU A 541 14.99 -19.45 -45.19
CA LEU A 541 15.04 -18.52 -46.33
C LEU A 541 15.16 -19.25 -47.69
N GLU A 542 15.62 -20.50 -47.66
CA GLU A 542 15.76 -21.42 -48.80
C GLU A 542 14.41 -21.76 -49.46
N HIS A 543 13.28 -21.68 -48.74
CA HIS A 543 11.96 -22.03 -49.29
C HIS A 543 11.26 -20.88 -50.04
N VAL A 544 11.81 -19.67 -50.03
CA VAL A 544 11.21 -18.48 -50.66
C VAL A 544 12.29 -17.70 -51.41
N LYS A 545 13.03 -18.38 -52.29
CA LYS A 545 13.73 -17.67 -53.37
C LYS A 545 12.80 -17.54 -54.56
N SER A 546 12.53 -16.30 -54.94
CA SER A 546 11.81 -15.85 -56.14
C SER A 546 12.22 -16.66 -57.37
N SER A 547 13.52 -16.94 -57.52
CA SER A 547 14.09 -17.70 -58.63
C SER A 547 13.70 -19.18 -58.70
N GLU A 548 13.28 -19.78 -57.58
CA GLU A 548 12.96 -21.22 -57.47
C GLU A 548 11.45 -21.49 -57.31
N SER A 549 10.64 -20.43 -57.20
CA SER A 549 9.18 -20.55 -57.09
C SER A 549 8.58 -21.18 -58.35
N GLU A 550 7.75 -22.21 -58.16
CA GLU A 550 7.00 -22.87 -59.25
C GLU A 550 6.16 -21.86 -60.05
N LEU A 551 5.69 -20.79 -59.39
CA LEU A 551 4.96 -19.70 -60.02
C LEU A 551 5.85 -18.91 -61.00
N MET A 552 7.09 -18.58 -60.62
CA MET A 552 8.03 -17.86 -61.50
C MET A 552 8.47 -18.74 -62.68
N ARG A 553 8.59 -20.05 -62.47
CA ARG A 553 8.83 -21.00 -63.56
C ARG A 553 7.67 -21.04 -64.55
N ARG A 554 6.43 -21.11 -64.06
CA ARG A 554 5.22 -21.07 -64.90
C ARG A 554 5.05 -19.72 -65.61
N LEU A 555 5.41 -18.61 -64.97
CA LEU A 555 5.40 -17.27 -65.60
C LEU A 555 6.43 -17.16 -66.73
N ASN A 556 7.62 -17.75 -66.56
CA ASN A 556 8.60 -17.84 -67.65
C ASN A 556 8.10 -18.74 -68.79
N ASP A 557 7.50 -19.88 -68.49
CA ASP A 557 6.92 -20.76 -69.51
C ASP A 557 5.82 -20.04 -70.30
N VAL A 558 4.91 -19.32 -69.61
CA VAL A 558 3.86 -18.51 -70.27
C VAL A 558 4.47 -17.36 -71.08
N GLN A 559 5.51 -16.70 -70.59
CA GLN A 559 6.20 -15.67 -71.36
C GLN A 559 6.80 -16.24 -72.65
N THR A 560 7.51 -17.38 -72.58
CA THR A 560 8.10 -18.00 -73.76
C THR A 560 7.03 -18.45 -74.77
N GLN A 561 5.88 -18.92 -74.29
CA GLN A 561 4.75 -19.25 -75.16
C GLN A 561 4.16 -18.00 -75.83
N LEU A 562 4.04 -16.89 -75.10
CA LEU A 562 3.57 -15.62 -75.65
C LEU A 562 4.57 -14.99 -76.62
N ASP A 563 5.86 -15.11 -76.34
CA ASP A 563 6.95 -14.66 -77.23
C ASP A 563 6.93 -15.48 -78.52
N ASN A 564 6.79 -16.80 -78.43
CA ASN A 564 6.65 -17.67 -79.61
C ASN A 564 5.38 -17.34 -80.42
N LEU A 565 4.25 -17.04 -79.78
CA LEU A 565 3.02 -16.62 -80.47
C LEU A 565 3.18 -15.27 -81.15
N SER A 566 3.86 -14.31 -80.50
CA SER A 566 4.19 -13.00 -81.06
C SER A 566 5.16 -13.13 -82.25
N GLU A 567 6.19 -13.98 -82.16
CA GLU A 567 7.12 -14.24 -83.26
C GLU A 567 6.46 -14.97 -84.44
N LEU A 568 5.62 -15.97 -84.18
CA LEU A 568 4.85 -16.67 -85.22
C LEU A 568 3.90 -15.71 -85.94
N ALA A 569 3.21 -14.85 -85.20
CA ALA A 569 2.30 -13.86 -85.77
C ALA A 569 3.05 -12.78 -86.60
N GLN A 570 4.27 -12.40 -86.18
CA GLN A 570 5.13 -11.50 -86.96
C GLN A 570 5.70 -12.15 -88.23
N LEU A 571 6.08 -13.43 -88.17
CA LEU A 571 6.53 -14.21 -89.33
C LEU A 571 5.43 -14.34 -90.38
N GLU A 572 4.19 -14.59 -89.95
CA GLU A 572 3.02 -14.68 -90.84
C GLU A 572 2.76 -13.36 -91.56
N HIS A 573 2.89 -12.21 -90.87
CA HIS A 573 2.78 -10.87 -91.43
C HIS A 573 3.89 -10.55 -92.45
N MET A 574 5.11 -11.08 -92.27
CA MET A 574 6.18 -10.91 -93.27
C MET A 574 5.96 -11.78 -94.51
N THR A 575 5.39 -12.97 -94.36
CA THR A 575 5.07 -13.85 -95.49
C THR A 575 3.83 -13.44 -96.28
N SER A 576 2.91 -12.64 -95.70
CA SER A 576 1.74 -12.10 -96.42
C SER A 576 2.04 -10.86 -97.29
N HIS A 577 3.29 -10.37 -97.29
CA HIS A 577 3.73 -9.20 -98.05
C HIS A 577 4.79 -9.50 -99.14
N GLN A 578 5.08 -10.78 -99.42
CA GLN A 578 5.73 -11.24 -100.65
C GLN A 578 4.69 -11.86 -101.58
#